data_AF-D3PEW1-F1
#
_entry.id   AF-D3PEW1-F1
#
_cell.length_a   1.000
_cell.length_b   1.000
_cell.length_c   1.000
_cell.angle_alpha   90.00
_cell.angle_beta   90.00
_cell.angle_gamma   90.00
#
_symmetry.space_group_name_H-M   'P 1'
#
loop_
_entity.id
_entity.type
_entity.pdbx_description
1 polymer ?
#
loop_
_entity_poly.entity_id
_entity_poly.type
_entity_poly.pdbx_seq_one_letter_code
_entity_poly.pdbx_strand_id
1 'polypeptide(L)'
;MSNSVSKISKISFVSNLQNSIKQRFVKDFSLPITIFNNDLFYYYCITLNDFLDIENKAKLLYNFIKNNEDVLENKEKFFEISSKFNTDVIEYIKGKESFNKFLQFDMNKFKVHNYKNSNIYHSDNDSKYYFTVDLIKGNFQAFKYFDPNIVDNMNDYENFIKQFTKYDYFVQSKYIRQVIFGHLNTKRQQTIMKYIMMEIYKKIEKYLDNIFELECLNNDELIFNIKVPVFNNKYKKKIIFLLKELKKLPFNLKVNIFKLKHLKPENMYVKEYINRFLLYTWKDDIIEEYLDNYKKIEFKCVPNNVFMQVFKYYFNMELDDRDLYFYYDKRLAKWLKPLFE
;
A
#
# COMPACT_ATOMS: atom_id res chain seq x y z
N MET A 1 39.53 9.71 23.21
CA MET A 1 38.22 10.36 23.40
C MET A 1 37.72 10.91 22.07
N SER A 2 36.68 10.31 21.50
CA SER A 2 35.45 11.02 21.09
C SER A 2 34.56 10.13 20.20
N ASN A 3 33.33 9.96 20.68
CA ASN A 3 32.10 9.71 19.93
C ASN A 3 31.81 8.30 19.38
N SER A 4 31.76 7.30 20.27
CA SER A 4 30.86 6.15 20.13
C SER A 4 29.64 6.31 21.06
N VAL A 5 28.85 7.37 20.85
CA VAL A 5 27.47 7.38 21.32
C VAL A 5 26.71 6.47 20.36
N SER A 6 26.39 5.26 20.79
CA SER A 6 25.61 4.30 20.01
C SER A 6 24.35 4.98 19.50
N LYS A 7 24.20 5.12 18.16
CA LYS A 7 22.92 5.51 17.57
C LYS A 7 21.92 4.42 17.92
N ILE A 8 21.10 4.66 18.95
CA ILE A 8 19.94 3.82 19.25
C ILE A 8 19.08 3.81 17.99
N SER A 9 18.88 2.63 17.39
CA SER A 9 18.00 2.47 16.23
C SER A 9 16.60 2.96 16.59
N LYS A 10 15.88 3.61 15.66
CA LYS A 10 14.50 4.03 15.94
C LYS A 10 13.58 2.83 16.10
N ILE A 11 13.94 1.69 15.52
CA ILE A 11 13.32 0.40 15.84
C ILE A 11 13.40 0.09 17.34
N SER A 12 14.55 0.24 17.99
CA SER A 12 14.68 0.00 19.43
C SER A 12 13.75 0.90 20.25
N PHE A 13 13.67 2.18 19.89
CA PHE A 13 12.73 3.13 20.53
C PHE A 13 11.27 2.66 20.40
N VAL A 14 10.80 2.35 19.18
CA VAL A 14 9.41 1.91 18.95
C VAL A 14 9.12 0.58 19.66
N SER A 15 10.12 -0.31 19.74
CA SER A 15 9.98 -1.61 20.40
C SER A 15 9.82 -1.54 21.91
N ASN A 16 10.21 -0.42 22.52
CA ASN A 16 10.01 -0.16 23.95
C ASN A 16 8.74 0.64 24.25
N LEU A 17 7.97 1.05 23.23
CA LEU A 17 6.69 1.70 23.44
C LEU A 17 5.62 0.71 23.93
N GLN A 18 4.54 1.26 24.48
CA GLN A 18 3.39 0.47 24.91
C GLN A 18 2.76 -0.30 23.73
N ASN A 19 2.24 -1.50 24.00
CA ASN A 19 1.72 -2.40 22.97
C ASN A 19 0.62 -1.78 22.08
N SER A 20 -0.20 -0.90 22.65
CA SER A 20 -1.24 -0.18 21.91
C SER A 20 -0.65 0.76 20.85
N ILE A 21 0.46 1.44 21.15
CA ILE A 21 1.18 2.30 20.18
C ILE A 21 1.89 1.43 19.14
N LYS A 22 2.51 0.30 19.52
CA LYS A 22 3.10 -0.64 18.55
C LYS A 22 2.07 -1.20 17.58
N GLN A 23 0.91 -1.62 18.10
CA GLN A 23 -0.23 -2.06 17.29
C GLN A 23 -0.67 -0.98 16.31
N ARG A 24 -0.71 0.26 16.78
CA ARG A 24 -1.09 1.40 15.95
C ARG A 24 -0.04 1.69 14.87
N PHE A 25 1.24 1.69 15.20
CA PHE A 25 2.36 1.79 14.26
C PHE A 25 2.29 0.73 13.15
N VAL A 26 2.07 -0.54 13.54
CA VAL A 26 1.89 -1.65 12.59
C VAL A 26 0.70 -1.40 11.65
N LYS A 27 -0.45 -0.97 12.18
CA LYS A 27 -1.64 -0.64 11.37
C LYS A 27 -1.37 0.52 10.42
N ASP A 28 -0.81 1.62 10.93
CA ASP A 28 -0.53 2.85 10.19
C ASP A 28 0.34 2.59 8.97
N PHE A 29 1.30 1.67 9.06
CA PHE A 29 2.18 1.31 7.95
C PHE A 29 1.89 -0.05 7.30
N SER A 30 0.79 -0.71 7.66
CA SER A 30 0.39 -2.03 7.16
C SER A 30 1.51 -3.08 7.25
N LEU A 31 2.20 -3.13 8.39
CA LEU A 31 3.26 -4.12 8.64
C LEU A 31 2.63 -5.49 8.97
N PRO A 32 3.18 -6.62 8.49
CA PRO A 32 2.68 -7.97 8.76
C PRO A 32 3.20 -8.50 10.11
N ILE A 33 3.21 -7.66 11.15
CA ILE A 33 3.73 -8.01 12.49
C ILE A 33 2.55 -8.11 13.45
N THR A 34 2.35 -9.28 14.06
CA THR A 34 1.22 -9.52 14.99
C THR A 34 1.64 -9.67 16.44
N ILE A 35 2.94 -9.68 16.72
CA ILE A 35 3.48 -9.87 18.07
C ILE A 35 3.99 -8.54 18.62
N PHE A 36 3.58 -8.16 19.83
CA PHE A 36 3.89 -6.84 20.41
C PHE A 36 4.73 -6.88 21.70
N ASN A 37 5.09 -8.08 22.19
CA ASN A 37 6.10 -8.24 23.23
C ASN A 37 7.42 -7.56 22.78
N ASN A 38 8.12 -6.85 23.66
CA ASN A 38 9.27 -6.00 23.29
C ASN A 38 10.33 -6.76 22.47
N ASP A 39 10.77 -7.93 22.96
CA ASP A 39 11.89 -8.66 22.36
C ASP A 39 11.51 -9.27 21.01
N LEU A 40 10.32 -9.89 20.94
CA LEU A 40 9.81 -10.46 19.69
C LEU A 40 9.47 -9.36 18.68
N PHE A 41 8.86 -8.25 19.10
CA PHE A 41 8.54 -7.14 18.21
C PHE A 41 9.81 -6.50 17.65
N TYR A 42 10.83 -6.29 18.49
CA TYR A 42 12.15 -5.81 18.04
C TYR A 42 12.77 -6.77 17.02
N TYR A 43 12.77 -8.07 17.33
CA TYR A 43 13.27 -9.11 16.42
C TYR A 43 12.59 -9.07 15.04
N TYR A 44 11.26 -8.97 15.00
CA TYR A 44 10.49 -8.90 13.75
C TYR A 44 10.81 -7.60 13.00
N CYS A 45 10.89 -6.47 13.71
CA CYS A 45 11.21 -5.18 13.09
C CYS A 45 12.61 -5.16 12.47
N ILE A 46 13.60 -5.74 13.15
CA ILE A 46 14.97 -5.83 12.62
C ILE A 46 15.00 -6.77 11.42
N THR A 47 14.43 -7.97 11.54
CA THR A 47 14.49 -8.99 10.47
C THR A 47 13.79 -8.52 9.20
N LEU A 48 12.68 -7.79 9.33
CA LEU A 48 11.91 -7.28 8.21
C LEU A 48 12.32 -5.86 7.77
N ASN A 49 13.31 -5.24 8.41
CA ASN A 49 13.64 -3.84 8.18
C ASN A 49 13.98 -3.56 6.72
N ASP A 50 14.87 -4.35 6.13
CA ASP A 50 15.34 -4.11 4.77
C ASP A 50 14.24 -4.31 3.73
N PHE A 51 13.25 -5.16 4.06
CA PHE A 51 12.09 -5.41 3.23
C PHE A 51 10.98 -4.36 3.37
N LEU A 52 10.74 -3.87 4.58
CA LEU A 52 9.60 -3.01 4.87
C LEU A 52 9.98 -1.57 5.21
N ASP A 53 11.26 -1.22 5.17
CA ASP A 53 11.77 0.10 5.55
C ASP A 53 11.28 0.56 6.94
N ILE A 54 11.37 -0.35 7.92
CA ILE A 54 10.79 -0.16 9.25
C ILE A 54 11.51 0.95 10.02
N GLU A 55 12.82 1.08 9.86
CA GLU A 55 13.63 2.10 10.52
C GLU A 55 13.20 3.51 10.10
N ASN A 56 12.92 3.75 8.81
CA ASN A 56 12.42 5.06 8.38
C ASN A 56 11.00 5.34 8.89
N LYS A 57 10.12 4.34 8.89
CA LYS A 57 8.79 4.44 9.51
C LYS A 57 8.89 4.74 11.01
N ALA A 58 9.82 4.09 11.70
CA ALA A 58 10.09 4.30 13.12
C ALA A 58 10.66 5.70 13.38
N LYS A 59 11.49 6.26 12.48
CA LYS A 59 11.92 7.67 12.54
C LYS A 59 10.73 8.63 12.49
N LEU A 60 9.73 8.38 11.63
CA LEU A 60 8.53 9.22 11.56
C LEU A 60 7.76 9.22 12.90
N LEU A 61 7.55 8.04 13.49
CA LEU A 61 6.89 7.93 14.79
C LEU A 61 7.72 8.57 15.91
N TYR A 62 9.03 8.33 15.93
CA TYR A 62 9.94 8.95 16.88
C TYR A 62 9.87 10.48 16.81
N ASN A 63 9.93 11.05 15.60
CA ASN A 63 9.83 12.50 15.42
C ASN A 63 8.47 13.03 15.85
N PHE A 64 7.38 12.31 15.61
CA PHE A 64 6.06 12.67 16.12
C PHE A 64 6.05 12.71 17.65
N ILE A 65 6.50 11.66 18.32
CA ILE A 65 6.49 11.56 19.79
C ILE A 65 7.44 12.59 20.42
N LYS A 66 8.63 12.81 19.85
CA LYS A 66 9.58 13.83 20.33
C LYS A 66 8.98 15.24 20.32
N ASN A 67 8.09 15.55 19.38
CA ASN A 67 7.40 16.84 19.31
C ASN A 67 6.11 16.88 20.14
N ASN A 68 5.78 15.80 20.86
CA ASN A 68 4.58 15.65 21.69
C ASN A 68 4.95 14.77 22.91
N GLU A 69 5.88 15.24 23.75
CA GLU A 69 6.53 14.42 24.79
C GLU A 69 5.54 13.80 25.78
N ASP A 70 4.41 14.47 26.05
CA ASP A 70 3.28 13.99 26.86
C ASP A 70 2.76 12.60 26.41
N VAL A 71 3.01 12.19 25.16
CA VAL A 71 2.65 10.85 24.65
C VAL A 71 3.39 9.73 25.40
N LEU A 72 4.62 10.00 25.88
CA LEU A 72 5.40 9.02 26.65
C LEU A 72 4.82 8.80 28.05
N GLU A 73 4.25 9.85 28.64
CA GLU A 73 3.61 9.81 29.96
C GLU A 73 2.18 9.27 29.85
N ASN A 74 1.43 9.70 28.84
CA ASN A 74 0.05 9.30 28.60
C ASN A 74 -0.17 8.87 27.14
N LYS A 75 -0.25 7.55 26.92
CA LYS A 75 -0.57 6.97 25.61
C LYS A 75 -1.90 7.46 25.02
N GLU A 76 -2.87 7.87 25.85
CA GLU A 76 -4.17 8.36 25.35
C GLU A 76 -3.97 9.62 24.53
N LYS A 77 -2.94 10.42 24.86
CA LYS A 77 -2.58 11.61 24.10
C LYS A 77 -2.25 11.31 22.64
N PHE A 78 -1.59 10.18 22.36
CA PHE A 78 -1.35 9.74 20.99
C PHE A 78 -2.67 9.55 20.23
N PHE A 79 -3.63 8.86 20.87
CA PHE A 79 -4.91 8.53 20.26
C PHE A 79 -5.82 9.76 20.14
N GLU A 80 -5.81 10.65 21.11
CA GLU A 80 -6.49 11.95 21.06
C GLU A 80 -5.99 12.80 19.89
N ILE A 81 -4.67 13.00 19.78
CA ILE A 81 -4.08 13.80 18.69
C ILE A 81 -4.45 13.19 17.34
N SER A 82 -4.30 11.86 17.20
CA SER A 82 -4.65 11.18 15.96
C SER A 82 -6.16 11.24 15.65
N SER A 83 -7.02 11.11 16.67
CA SER A 83 -8.47 11.17 16.49
C SER A 83 -8.90 12.58 16.08
N LYS A 84 -8.39 13.59 16.78
CA LYS A 84 -8.62 15.00 16.46
C LYS A 84 -8.20 15.30 15.03
N PHE A 85 -6.99 14.90 14.63
CA PHE A 85 -6.52 15.05 13.26
C PHE A 85 -7.48 14.42 12.24
N ASN A 86 -7.93 13.18 12.46
CA ASN A 86 -8.88 12.53 11.56
C ASN A 86 -10.20 13.30 11.49
N THR A 87 -10.75 13.70 12.63
CA THR A 87 -12.00 14.46 12.72
C THR A 87 -11.88 15.80 11.99
N ASP A 88 -10.80 16.54 12.21
CA ASP A 88 -10.57 17.85 11.59
C ASP A 88 -10.57 17.73 10.05
N VAL A 89 -9.89 16.72 9.48
CA VAL A 89 -9.90 16.48 8.02
C VAL A 89 -11.28 16.07 7.51
N ILE A 90 -11.96 15.15 8.22
CA ILE A 90 -13.28 14.64 7.82
C ILE A 90 -14.32 15.77 7.82
N GLU A 91 -14.40 16.53 8.91
CA GLU A 91 -15.38 17.62 9.05
C GLU A 91 -15.08 18.77 8.11
N TYR A 92 -13.79 19.06 7.84
CA TYR A 92 -13.42 20.02 6.81
C TYR A 92 -13.96 19.62 5.42
N ILE A 93 -13.80 18.36 5.01
CA ILE A 93 -14.34 17.88 3.72
C ILE A 93 -15.87 17.93 3.72
N LYS A 94 -16.53 17.48 4.80
CA LYS A 94 -17.99 17.49 4.92
C LYS A 94 -18.59 18.90 4.88
N GLY A 95 -17.86 19.89 5.37
CA GLY A 95 -18.29 21.30 5.35
C GLY A 95 -18.33 21.92 3.96
N LYS A 96 -17.81 21.25 2.92
CA LYS A 96 -17.75 21.81 1.57
C LYS A 96 -19.04 21.61 0.77
N GLU A 97 -19.46 22.65 0.08
CA GLU A 97 -20.57 22.59 -0.87
C GLU A 97 -20.33 21.53 -1.97
N SER A 98 -19.10 21.41 -2.47
CA SER A 98 -18.71 20.40 -3.46
C SER A 98 -18.90 18.97 -2.94
N PHE A 99 -18.68 18.73 -1.64
CA PHE A 99 -18.94 17.43 -1.03
C PHE A 99 -20.45 17.16 -0.85
N ASN A 100 -21.25 18.18 -0.55
CA ASN A 100 -22.71 18.06 -0.52
C ASN A 100 -23.28 17.74 -1.92
N LYS A 101 -22.78 18.42 -2.96
CA LYS A 101 -23.07 18.09 -4.37
C LYS A 101 -22.66 16.67 -4.70
N PHE A 102 -21.48 16.25 -4.24
CA PHE A 102 -21.06 14.86 -4.30
C PHE A 102 -22.16 14.00 -3.71
N LEU A 103 -22.54 14.12 -2.43
CA LEU A 103 -23.54 13.27 -1.77
C LEU A 103 -24.90 13.16 -2.49
N GLN A 104 -25.36 14.21 -3.16
CA GLN A 104 -26.65 14.26 -3.85
C GLN A 104 -26.60 13.77 -5.31
N PHE A 105 -25.41 13.65 -5.90
CA PHE A 105 -25.23 13.28 -7.31
C PHE A 105 -25.77 11.88 -7.66
N ASP A 106 -26.41 11.75 -8.82
CA ASP A 106 -26.85 10.45 -9.35
C ASP A 106 -25.66 9.62 -9.84
N MET A 107 -25.29 8.61 -9.05
CA MET A 107 -24.16 7.72 -9.33
C MET A 107 -24.38 6.79 -10.53
N ASN A 108 -25.61 6.69 -11.06
CA ASN A 108 -25.84 5.93 -12.29
C ASN A 108 -25.13 6.55 -13.50
N LYS A 109 -24.78 7.84 -13.44
CA LYS A 109 -23.96 8.50 -14.46
C LYS A 109 -22.53 7.96 -14.54
N PHE A 110 -22.05 7.31 -13.48
CA PHE A 110 -20.77 6.60 -13.44
C PHE A 110 -20.91 5.09 -13.55
N LYS A 111 -22.09 4.59 -13.96
CA LYS A 111 -22.31 3.16 -14.11
C LYS A 111 -21.44 2.61 -15.24
N VAL A 112 -20.73 1.54 -14.95
CA VAL A 112 -19.93 0.78 -15.93
C VAL A 112 -20.42 -0.65 -16.01
N HIS A 113 -20.29 -1.25 -17.19
CA HIS A 113 -20.57 -2.68 -17.38
C HIS A 113 -19.67 -3.52 -16.49
N ASN A 114 -20.18 -4.66 -16.03
CA ASN A 114 -19.38 -5.58 -15.23
C ASN A 114 -18.39 -6.32 -16.14
N TYR A 115 -17.11 -6.14 -15.88
CA TYR A 115 -16.04 -6.97 -16.41
C TYR A 115 -15.68 -8.08 -15.42
N LYS A 116 -14.87 -9.03 -15.87
CA LYS A 116 -14.36 -10.14 -15.05
C LYS A 116 -13.72 -9.58 -13.77
N ASN A 117 -14.35 -9.86 -12.64
CA ASN A 117 -13.91 -9.49 -11.29
C ASN A 117 -13.38 -10.76 -10.62
N SER A 118 -12.26 -11.28 -11.12
CA SER A 118 -11.56 -12.43 -10.56
C SER A 118 -10.20 -11.98 -10.05
N ASN A 119 -9.74 -12.55 -8.94
CA ASN A 119 -8.36 -12.32 -8.51
C ASN A 119 -7.40 -13.20 -9.33
N ILE A 120 -6.10 -12.89 -9.30
CA ILE A 120 -5.06 -13.65 -10.02
C ILE A 120 -4.40 -14.73 -9.14
N TYR A 121 -4.81 -14.89 -7.89
CA TYR A 121 -4.14 -15.71 -6.88
C TYR A 121 -4.69 -17.14 -6.90
N HIS A 122 -4.43 -17.86 -7.99
CA HIS A 122 -4.81 -19.25 -8.22
C HIS A 122 -3.59 -20.03 -8.72
N SER A 123 -3.52 -21.34 -8.46
CA SER A 123 -2.37 -22.18 -8.81
C SER A 123 -2.03 -22.15 -10.30
N ASP A 124 -3.04 -22.05 -11.17
CA ASP A 124 -2.89 -22.02 -12.64
C ASP A 124 -2.21 -20.74 -13.15
N ASN A 125 -2.01 -19.76 -12.27
CA ASN A 125 -1.34 -18.51 -12.57
C ASN A 125 0.12 -18.48 -12.11
N ASP A 126 0.64 -19.59 -11.59
CA ASP A 126 2.05 -19.71 -11.27
C ASP A 126 2.94 -19.42 -12.48
N SER A 127 4.01 -18.68 -12.25
CA SER A 127 4.99 -18.23 -13.22
C SER A 127 4.48 -17.35 -14.38
N LYS A 128 3.22 -16.91 -14.35
CA LYS A 128 2.69 -15.95 -15.33
C LYS A 128 3.20 -14.53 -15.06
N TYR A 129 3.27 -13.73 -16.12
CA TYR A 129 3.68 -12.34 -16.08
C TYR A 129 2.47 -11.41 -16.19
N TYR A 130 2.50 -10.33 -15.42
CA TYR A 130 1.40 -9.37 -15.36
C TYR A 130 1.89 -7.94 -15.57
N PHE A 131 1.06 -7.16 -16.26
CA PHE A 131 1.13 -5.71 -16.33
C PHE A 131 -0.10 -5.17 -15.60
N THR A 132 0.11 -4.31 -14.61
CA THR A 132 -0.98 -3.74 -13.79
C THR A 132 -0.97 -2.23 -13.85
N VAL A 133 -2.14 -1.63 -13.82
CA VAL A 133 -2.33 -0.18 -13.73
C VAL A 133 -3.22 0.10 -12.51
N ASP A 134 -2.66 0.72 -11.48
CA ASP A 134 -3.35 1.11 -10.25
C ASP A 134 -3.54 2.63 -10.18
N LEU A 135 -4.63 3.08 -9.56
CA LEU A 135 -4.72 4.48 -9.10
C LEU A 135 -3.83 4.72 -7.89
N ILE A 136 -2.93 5.71 -8.00
CA ILE A 136 -2.21 6.21 -6.82
C ILE A 136 -3.22 6.92 -5.91
N LYS A 137 -3.45 6.35 -4.73
CA LYS A 137 -4.42 6.85 -3.75
C LYS A 137 -5.83 7.07 -4.34
N GLY A 138 -6.39 6.03 -4.97
CA GLY A 138 -7.67 6.09 -5.69
C GLY A 138 -8.81 6.88 -5.03
N ASN A 139 -9.01 6.76 -3.71
CA ASN A 139 -10.03 7.53 -2.97
C ASN A 139 -9.90 9.05 -3.14
N PHE A 140 -8.67 9.57 -3.09
CA PHE A 140 -8.38 10.99 -3.31
C PHE A 140 -8.67 11.39 -4.76
N GLN A 141 -8.22 10.58 -5.71
CA GLN A 141 -8.45 10.83 -7.13
C GLN A 141 -9.94 10.77 -7.50
N ALA A 142 -10.73 9.93 -6.84
CA ALA A 142 -12.18 9.89 -7.03
C ALA A 142 -12.86 11.21 -6.67
N PHE A 143 -12.47 11.83 -5.55
CA PHE A 143 -12.95 13.17 -5.20
C PHE A 143 -12.47 14.23 -6.16
N LYS A 144 -11.17 14.23 -6.49
CA LYS A 144 -10.62 15.20 -7.44
C LYS A 144 -11.29 15.11 -8.81
N TYR A 145 -11.58 13.90 -9.28
CA TYR A 145 -12.25 13.65 -10.54
C TYR A 145 -13.71 14.15 -10.53
N PHE A 146 -14.40 13.97 -9.40
CA PHE A 146 -15.78 14.45 -9.25
C PHE A 146 -15.85 15.98 -9.22
N ASP A 147 -15.12 16.58 -8.28
CA ASP A 147 -14.99 18.03 -8.12
C ASP A 147 -13.67 18.32 -7.37
N PRO A 148 -12.66 18.89 -8.04
CA PRO A 148 -11.37 19.23 -7.43
C PRO A 148 -11.47 20.05 -6.14
N ASN A 149 -12.53 20.84 -5.95
CA ASN A 149 -12.71 21.66 -4.74
C ASN A 149 -12.91 20.83 -3.47
N ILE A 150 -13.39 19.58 -3.58
CA ILE A 150 -13.50 18.68 -2.41
C ILE A 150 -12.13 18.52 -1.73
N VAL A 151 -11.05 18.52 -2.52
CA VAL A 151 -9.68 18.33 -2.06
C VAL A 151 -8.79 19.56 -2.35
N ASP A 152 -9.38 20.76 -2.36
CA ASP A 152 -8.69 22.05 -2.53
C ASP A 152 -7.85 22.16 -3.80
N ASN A 153 -8.30 21.52 -4.88
CA ASN A 153 -7.57 21.47 -6.15
C ASN A 153 -6.16 20.87 -6.03
N MET A 154 -5.85 20.16 -4.94
CA MET A 154 -4.53 19.61 -4.70
C MET A 154 -4.18 18.52 -5.71
N ASN A 155 -2.89 18.39 -5.99
CA ASN A 155 -2.37 17.43 -6.96
C ASN A 155 -2.31 16.00 -6.42
N ASP A 156 -2.06 15.87 -5.12
CA ASP A 156 -1.95 14.60 -4.43
C ASP A 156 -2.50 14.67 -3.00
N TYR A 157 -2.67 13.48 -2.44
CA TYR A 157 -3.13 13.27 -1.08
C TYR A 157 -2.15 13.88 -0.06
N GLU A 158 -0.86 13.72 -0.29
CA GLU A 158 0.18 14.17 0.63
C GLU A 158 0.15 15.69 0.84
N ASN A 159 0.05 16.48 -0.22
CA ASN A 159 -0.06 17.93 -0.16
C ASN A 159 -1.39 18.39 0.45
N PHE A 160 -2.49 17.69 0.12
CA PHE A 160 -3.77 17.97 0.76
C PHE A 160 -3.72 17.77 2.28
N ILE A 161 -3.13 16.66 2.74
CA ILE A 161 -3.04 16.34 4.17
C ILE A 161 -2.09 17.26 4.93
N LYS A 162 -1.00 17.72 4.30
CA LYS A 162 -0.06 18.66 4.92
C LYS A 162 -0.68 19.98 5.35
N GLN A 163 -1.85 20.34 4.82
CA GLN A 163 -2.61 21.50 5.30
C GLN A 163 -3.11 21.34 6.74
N PHE A 164 -3.30 20.10 7.22
CA PHE A 164 -3.86 19.78 8.53
C PHE A 164 -2.79 19.34 9.54
N THR A 165 -1.57 19.09 9.10
CA THR A 165 -0.52 18.60 9.99
C THR A 165 0.88 18.89 9.47
N LYS A 166 1.77 19.18 10.42
CA LYS A 166 3.23 19.24 10.20
C LYS A 166 3.91 17.87 10.31
N TYR A 167 3.18 16.83 10.71
CA TYR A 167 3.75 15.52 11.02
C TYR A 167 3.66 14.58 9.83
N ASP A 168 4.80 14.32 9.18
CA ASP A 168 4.90 13.35 8.09
C ASP A 168 4.43 11.94 8.48
N TYR A 169 4.44 11.60 9.77
CA TYR A 169 3.87 10.35 10.28
C TYR A 169 2.39 10.17 9.86
N PHE A 170 1.56 11.22 9.98
CA PHE A 170 0.16 11.15 9.57
C PHE A 170 -0.01 11.19 8.05
N VAL A 171 0.83 11.95 7.36
CA VAL A 171 0.86 12.02 5.89
C VAL A 171 1.13 10.63 5.28
N GLN A 172 2.06 9.87 5.86
CA GLN A 172 2.48 8.56 5.35
C GLN A 172 1.62 7.39 5.86
N SER A 173 0.77 7.60 6.86
CA SER A 173 -0.07 6.54 7.42
C SER A 173 -1.16 6.10 6.44
N LYS A 174 -1.11 4.83 6.03
CA LYS A 174 -2.13 4.18 5.20
C LYS A 174 -3.43 3.97 5.99
N TYR A 175 -3.36 3.64 7.28
CA TYR A 175 -4.53 3.45 8.12
C TYR A 175 -5.29 4.76 8.34
N ILE A 176 -4.59 5.86 8.62
CA ILE A 176 -5.21 7.19 8.75
C ILE A 176 -5.98 7.57 7.48
N ARG A 177 -5.36 7.38 6.31
CA ARG A 177 -6.03 7.58 5.03
C ARG A 177 -7.30 6.73 4.92
N GLN A 178 -7.23 5.45 5.27
CA GLN A 178 -8.39 4.56 5.26
C GLN A 178 -9.49 5.03 6.21
N VAL A 179 -9.13 5.52 7.40
CA VAL A 179 -10.08 6.08 8.36
C VAL A 179 -10.74 7.32 7.76
N ILE A 180 -9.99 8.30 7.28
CA ILE A 180 -10.52 9.54 6.70
C ILE A 180 -11.49 9.23 5.55
N PHE A 181 -11.03 8.55 4.51
CA PHE A 181 -11.86 8.28 3.33
C PHE A 181 -12.98 7.26 3.60
N GLY A 182 -12.80 6.38 4.59
CA GLY A 182 -13.82 5.44 5.04
C GLY A 182 -15.06 6.13 5.60
N HIS A 183 -14.90 7.31 6.21
CA HIS A 183 -16.00 8.12 6.74
C HIS A 183 -16.63 9.06 5.69
N LEU A 184 -16.15 9.06 4.45
CA LEU A 184 -16.57 10.00 3.39
C LEU A 184 -17.31 9.30 2.23
N ASN A 185 -18.13 8.31 2.55
CA ASN A 185 -18.93 7.52 1.61
C ASN A 185 -18.10 6.68 0.61
N THR A 186 -17.48 5.62 1.13
CA THR A 186 -16.62 4.68 0.39
C THR A 186 -17.27 4.09 -0.86
N LYS A 187 -18.58 3.76 -0.81
CA LYS A 187 -19.29 3.13 -1.93
C LYS A 187 -19.27 4.02 -3.17
N ARG A 188 -19.50 5.32 -2.98
CA ARG A 188 -19.56 6.30 -4.09
C ARG A 188 -18.18 6.60 -4.63
N GLN A 189 -17.16 6.64 -3.76
CA GLN A 189 -15.75 6.70 -4.19
C GLN A 189 -15.39 5.48 -5.05
N GLN A 190 -15.77 4.27 -4.63
CA GLN A 190 -15.51 3.04 -5.39
C GLN A 190 -16.20 3.03 -6.77
N THR A 191 -17.43 3.52 -6.87
CA THR A 191 -18.11 3.68 -8.16
C THR A 191 -17.31 4.57 -9.10
N ILE A 192 -16.83 5.71 -8.61
CA ILE A 192 -16.03 6.65 -9.42
C ILE A 192 -14.68 6.06 -9.79
N MET A 193 -13.97 5.39 -8.86
CA MET A 193 -12.70 4.73 -9.18
C MET A 193 -12.88 3.69 -10.30
N LYS A 194 -13.94 2.87 -10.21
CA LYS A 194 -14.25 1.86 -11.23
C LYS A 194 -14.56 2.51 -12.58
N TYR A 195 -15.26 3.64 -12.57
CA TYR A 195 -15.51 4.45 -13.76
C TYR A 195 -14.20 4.99 -14.37
N ILE A 196 -13.30 5.53 -13.54
CA ILE A 196 -11.98 5.98 -14.00
C ILE A 196 -11.19 4.81 -14.63
N MET A 197 -11.16 3.64 -13.99
CA MET A 197 -10.50 2.44 -14.56
C MET A 197 -11.07 2.06 -15.92
N MET A 198 -12.38 2.16 -16.10
CA MET A 198 -13.02 1.91 -17.39
C MET A 198 -12.56 2.92 -18.46
N GLU A 199 -12.49 4.19 -18.12
CA GLU A 199 -12.03 5.23 -19.03
C GLU A 199 -10.55 5.04 -19.41
N ILE A 200 -9.70 4.66 -18.45
CA ILE A 200 -8.31 4.29 -18.74
C ILE A 200 -8.26 3.11 -19.71
N TYR A 201 -9.01 2.04 -19.43
CA TYR A 201 -9.05 0.85 -20.27
C TYR A 201 -9.44 1.20 -21.72
N LYS A 202 -10.56 1.91 -21.93
CA LYS A 202 -11.02 2.33 -23.28
C LYS A 202 -9.98 3.17 -24.03
N LYS A 203 -9.16 3.97 -23.32
CA LYS A 203 -8.11 4.77 -23.96
C LYS A 203 -6.93 3.94 -24.45
N ILE A 204 -6.64 2.83 -23.77
CA ILE A 204 -5.49 1.99 -24.09
C ILE A 204 -5.84 0.71 -24.84
N GLU A 205 -7.10 0.29 -24.87
CA GLU A 205 -7.54 -1.02 -25.40
C GLU A 205 -7.09 -1.27 -26.84
N LYS A 206 -7.14 -0.24 -27.70
CA LYS A 206 -6.69 -0.31 -29.09
C LYS A 206 -5.19 -0.58 -29.25
N TYR A 207 -4.42 -0.45 -28.16
CA TYR A 207 -3.00 -0.76 -28.12
C TYR A 207 -2.72 -2.09 -27.42
N LEU A 208 -3.73 -2.74 -26.83
CA LEU A 208 -3.63 -4.06 -26.23
C LEU A 208 -3.82 -5.09 -27.35
N ASP A 209 -2.75 -5.34 -28.10
CA ASP A 209 -2.72 -6.41 -29.10
C ASP A 209 -2.83 -7.79 -28.40
N ASN A 210 -2.71 -8.91 -29.12
CA ASN A 210 -2.74 -10.28 -28.57
C ASN A 210 -1.68 -10.61 -27.48
N ILE A 211 -0.88 -9.63 -27.08
CA ILE A 211 0.17 -9.72 -26.05
C ILE A 211 -0.42 -9.53 -24.65
N PHE A 212 -1.37 -8.61 -24.50
CA PHE A 212 -1.96 -8.23 -23.22
C PHE A 212 -3.40 -8.72 -23.17
N GLU A 213 -3.66 -9.71 -22.32
CA GLU A 213 -5.01 -10.20 -22.08
C GLU A 213 -5.54 -9.60 -20.78
N LEU A 214 -6.68 -8.92 -20.84
CA LEU A 214 -7.33 -8.39 -19.65
C LEU A 214 -7.82 -9.56 -18.78
N GLU A 215 -7.21 -9.74 -17.62
CA GLU A 215 -7.60 -10.77 -16.64
C GLU A 215 -8.61 -10.23 -15.63
N CYS A 216 -8.43 -8.96 -15.23
CA CYS A 216 -9.24 -8.38 -14.18
C CYS A 216 -9.37 -6.86 -14.34
N LEU A 217 -10.57 -6.36 -14.06
CA LEU A 217 -10.85 -4.95 -13.86
C LEU A 217 -11.57 -4.79 -12.51
N ASN A 218 -10.81 -4.31 -11.53
CA ASN A 218 -11.30 -4.00 -10.19
C ASN A 218 -11.62 -2.51 -10.07
N ASN A 219 -12.04 -2.09 -8.88
CA ASN A 219 -12.40 -0.70 -8.63
C ASN A 219 -11.23 0.26 -8.87
N ASP A 220 -9.99 -0.13 -8.58
CA ASP A 220 -8.81 0.75 -8.61
C ASP A 220 -7.59 0.12 -9.30
N GLU A 221 -7.74 -1.06 -9.91
CA GLU A 221 -6.66 -1.81 -10.58
C GLU A 221 -7.15 -2.45 -11.88
N LEU A 222 -6.39 -2.27 -12.97
CA LEU A 222 -6.46 -3.08 -14.19
C LEU A 222 -5.33 -4.10 -14.18
N ILE A 223 -5.64 -5.36 -14.48
CA ILE A 223 -4.65 -6.44 -14.54
C ILE A 223 -4.68 -7.11 -15.90
N PHE A 224 -3.52 -7.11 -16.56
CA PHE A 224 -3.30 -7.77 -17.84
C PHE A 224 -2.28 -8.89 -17.69
N ASN A 225 -2.62 -10.08 -18.16
CA ASN A 225 -1.68 -11.17 -18.38
C ASN A 225 -0.86 -10.90 -19.63
N ILE A 226 0.45 -11.09 -19.53
CA ILE A 226 1.39 -10.94 -20.63
C ILE A 226 1.69 -12.34 -21.18
N LYS A 227 1.20 -12.64 -22.39
CA LYS A 227 1.29 -13.98 -23.01
C LYS A 227 2.71 -14.40 -23.40
N VAL A 228 3.68 -13.49 -23.36
CA VAL A 228 5.06 -13.73 -23.82
C VAL A 228 6.04 -13.17 -22.79
N PRO A 229 7.21 -13.81 -22.57
CA PRO A 229 8.20 -13.31 -21.62
C PRO A 229 8.62 -11.85 -21.92
N VAL A 230 8.63 -11.03 -20.87
CA VAL A 230 8.83 -9.56 -20.93
C VAL A 230 10.24 -9.16 -21.41
N PHE A 231 11.18 -10.10 -21.49
CA PHE A 231 12.59 -9.84 -21.80
C PHE A 231 12.89 -9.55 -23.27
N ASN A 232 11.95 -9.80 -24.20
CA ASN A 232 12.19 -9.52 -25.62
C ASN A 232 12.05 -8.01 -25.95
N ASN A 233 13.03 -7.47 -26.68
CA ASN A 233 13.16 -6.04 -27.00
C ASN A 233 11.91 -5.43 -27.66
N LYS A 234 11.14 -6.20 -28.43
CA LYS A 234 9.87 -5.75 -29.01
C LYS A 234 8.84 -5.39 -27.94
N TYR A 235 8.76 -6.19 -26.86
CA TYR A 235 7.82 -5.96 -25.75
C TYR A 235 8.22 -4.76 -24.91
N LYS A 236 9.53 -4.57 -24.68
CA LYS A 236 10.03 -3.37 -24.02
C LYS A 236 9.57 -2.09 -24.74
N LYS A 237 9.68 -2.04 -26.07
CA LYS A 237 9.17 -0.91 -26.87
C LYS A 237 7.66 -0.71 -26.71
N LYS A 238 6.87 -1.79 -26.71
CA LYS A 238 5.41 -1.71 -26.53
C LYS A 238 5.02 -1.24 -25.12
N ILE A 239 5.71 -1.71 -24.08
CA ILE A 239 5.52 -1.24 -22.69
C ILE A 239 5.83 0.25 -22.59
N ILE A 240 6.97 0.69 -23.13
CA ILE A 240 7.34 2.12 -23.14
C ILE A 240 6.28 2.96 -23.85
N PHE A 241 5.75 2.47 -24.98
CA PHE A 241 4.66 3.15 -25.68
C PHE A 241 3.40 3.23 -24.80
N LEU A 242 2.97 2.13 -24.18
CA LEU A 242 1.81 2.13 -23.28
C LEU A 242 1.99 3.08 -22.09
N LEU A 243 3.19 3.13 -21.49
CA LEU A 243 3.50 4.07 -20.42
C LEU A 243 3.35 5.52 -20.87
N LYS A 244 3.78 5.86 -22.10
CA LYS A 244 3.60 7.19 -22.68
C LYS A 244 2.13 7.54 -22.91
N GLU A 245 1.33 6.57 -23.37
CA GLU A 245 -0.11 6.79 -23.55
C GLU A 245 -0.84 6.95 -22.22
N LEU A 246 -0.52 6.12 -21.22
CA LEU A 246 -1.05 6.23 -19.86
C LEU A 246 -0.68 7.57 -19.20
N LYS A 247 0.54 8.07 -19.44
CA LYS A 247 1.03 9.33 -18.89
C LYS A 247 0.25 10.55 -19.38
N LYS A 248 -0.35 10.49 -20.57
CA LYS A 248 -1.19 11.56 -21.13
C LYS A 248 -2.55 11.67 -20.43
N LEU A 249 -2.93 10.68 -19.64
CA LEU A 249 -4.20 10.67 -18.93
C LEU A 249 -4.13 11.58 -17.70
N PRO A 250 -5.25 12.23 -17.32
CA PRO A 250 -5.28 13.17 -16.19
C PRO A 250 -5.36 12.44 -14.82
N PHE A 251 -4.66 11.30 -14.69
CA PHE A 251 -4.69 10.45 -13.51
C PHE A 251 -3.29 10.12 -13.04
N ASN A 252 -3.10 10.06 -11.72
CA ASN A 252 -1.87 9.55 -11.14
C ASN A 252 -1.90 8.03 -11.13
N LEU A 253 -0.99 7.40 -11.85
CA LEU A 253 -0.99 5.95 -12.05
C LEU A 253 0.29 5.32 -11.52
N LYS A 254 0.14 4.15 -10.92
CA LYS A 254 1.25 3.25 -10.64
C LYS A 254 1.12 2.07 -11.57
N VAL A 255 2.16 1.81 -12.35
CA VAL A 255 2.21 0.68 -13.26
C VAL A 255 3.22 -0.32 -12.73
N ASN A 256 2.81 -1.57 -12.52
CA ASN A 256 3.72 -2.63 -12.11
C ASN A 256 3.78 -3.74 -13.14
N ILE A 257 4.99 -4.24 -13.36
CA ILE A 257 5.27 -5.43 -14.16
C ILE A 257 5.90 -6.46 -13.25
N PHE A 258 5.29 -7.64 -13.13
CA PHE A 258 5.77 -8.68 -12.22
C PHE A 258 5.52 -10.08 -12.75
N LYS A 259 6.31 -11.04 -12.26
CA LYS A 259 6.01 -12.46 -12.32
C LYS A 259 5.24 -12.86 -11.06
N LEU A 260 4.17 -13.63 -11.19
CA LEU A 260 3.49 -14.22 -10.03
C LEU A 260 4.11 -15.58 -9.74
N LYS A 261 4.49 -15.84 -8.49
CA LYS A 261 5.00 -17.13 -8.04
C LYS A 261 4.10 -17.71 -6.96
N HIS A 262 3.70 -18.97 -7.12
CA HIS A 262 2.94 -19.72 -6.11
C HIS A 262 3.90 -20.35 -5.10
N LEU A 263 3.65 -20.13 -3.80
CA LEU A 263 4.40 -20.71 -2.69
C LEU A 263 3.68 -21.96 -2.18
N LYS A 264 4.03 -23.10 -2.78
CA LYS A 264 3.48 -24.42 -2.41
C LYS A 264 3.89 -24.83 -0.99
N PRO A 265 3.07 -25.63 -0.28
CA PRO A 265 1.80 -26.23 -0.73
C PRO A 265 0.57 -25.32 -0.62
N GLU A 266 0.67 -24.22 0.13
CA GLU A 266 -0.45 -23.36 0.47
C GLU A 266 -0.83 -22.37 -0.65
N ASN A 267 -2.02 -21.76 -0.58
CA ASN A 267 -2.46 -20.72 -1.52
C ASN A 267 -1.85 -19.33 -1.20
N MET A 268 -0.52 -19.28 -1.12
CA MET A 268 0.27 -18.07 -0.89
C MET A 268 1.07 -17.71 -2.13
N TYR A 269 1.25 -16.42 -2.39
CA TYR A 269 1.85 -15.95 -3.64
C TYR A 269 2.87 -14.84 -3.40
N VAL A 270 3.81 -14.70 -4.33
CA VAL A 270 4.76 -13.59 -4.39
C VAL A 270 4.66 -12.93 -5.75
N LYS A 271 4.45 -11.61 -5.77
CA LYS A 271 4.70 -10.78 -6.96
C LYS A 271 6.18 -10.46 -7.00
N GLU A 272 6.91 -10.98 -7.98
CA GLU A 272 8.31 -10.64 -8.26
C GLU A 272 8.35 -9.53 -9.31
N TYR A 273 8.48 -8.29 -8.86
CA TYR A 273 8.51 -7.09 -9.68
C TYR A 273 9.76 -7.05 -10.56
N ILE A 274 9.52 -6.87 -11.86
CA ILE A 274 10.52 -6.62 -12.89
C ILE A 274 10.74 -5.11 -13.00
N ASN A 275 9.65 -4.34 -13.09
CA ASN A 275 9.67 -2.88 -13.11
C ASN A 275 8.45 -2.31 -12.38
N ARG A 276 8.62 -1.10 -11.86
CA ARG A 276 7.53 -0.28 -11.32
C ARG A 276 7.70 1.15 -11.78
N PHE A 277 6.61 1.75 -12.23
CA PHE A 277 6.58 3.12 -12.74
C PHE A 277 5.53 3.95 -12.01
N LEU A 278 5.86 5.20 -11.71
CA LEU A 278 4.94 6.21 -11.21
C LEU A 278 4.73 7.29 -12.28
N LEU A 279 3.46 7.54 -12.57
CA LEU A 279 3.02 8.49 -13.59
C LEU A 279 2.19 9.54 -12.88
N TYR A 280 2.81 10.67 -12.53
CA TYR A 280 2.13 11.80 -11.87
C TYR A 280 1.73 12.87 -12.87
N THR A 281 0.54 13.47 -12.75
CA THR A 281 0.05 14.45 -13.74
C THR A 281 0.81 15.77 -13.71
N TRP A 282 1.45 16.14 -12.60
CA TRP A 282 2.19 17.40 -12.42
C TRP A 282 3.70 17.27 -12.63
N LYS A 283 4.16 16.09 -13.03
CA LYS A 283 5.57 15.86 -13.40
C LYS A 283 5.61 15.57 -14.88
N ASP A 284 6.61 16.05 -15.60
CA ASP A 284 6.73 15.74 -17.03
C ASP A 284 7.20 14.29 -17.24
N ASP A 285 8.12 13.84 -16.38
CA ASP A 285 8.73 12.53 -16.51
C ASP A 285 7.86 11.36 -16.01
N ILE A 286 8.09 10.20 -16.60
CA ILE A 286 7.73 8.90 -16.02
C ILE A 286 8.84 8.54 -15.03
N ILE A 287 8.47 8.29 -13.78
CA ILE A 287 9.43 7.90 -12.76
C ILE A 287 9.49 6.39 -12.72
N GLU A 288 10.64 5.83 -13.08
CA GLU A 288 10.93 4.42 -12.80
C GLU A 288 11.43 4.30 -11.35
N GLU A 289 10.75 3.48 -10.55
CA GLU A 289 11.22 3.17 -9.21
C GLU A 289 12.34 2.12 -9.30
N TYR A 290 13.56 2.52 -8.94
CA TYR A 290 14.65 1.57 -8.73
C TYR A 290 14.38 0.75 -7.47
N LEU A 291 14.04 -0.52 -7.67
CA LEU A 291 13.75 -1.46 -6.60
C LEU A 291 15.04 -2.22 -6.22
N ASP A 292 15.38 -2.21 -4.93
CA ASP A 292 16.36 -3.14 -4.38
C ASP A 292 15.77 -4.57 -4.30
N ASN A 293 16.59 -5.57 -3.97
CA ASN A 293 16.17 -6.98 -3.99
C ASN A 293 14.93 -7.26 -3.14
N TYR A 294 14.77 -6.56 -2.02
CA TYR A 294 13.63 -6.76 -1.13
C TYR A 294 12.39 -6.00 -1.63
N LYS A 295 12.53 -4.77 -2.12
CA LYS A 295 11.40 -4.00 -2.71
C LYS A 295 10.90 -4.55 -4.05
N LYS A 296 11.69 -5.44 -4.67
CA LYS A 296 11.29 -6.21 -5.86
C LYS A 296 10.24 -7.26 -5.58
N ILE A 297 9.81 -7.50 -4.34
CA ILE A 297 8.76 -8.49 -4.09
C ILE A 297 7.58 -7.94 -3.30
N GLU A 298 6.42 -8.58 -3.44
CA GLU A 298 5.28 -8.40 -2.54
C GLU A 298 4.58 -9.73 -2.29
N PHE A 299 4.45 -10.09 -1.01
CA PHE A 299 3.71 -11.27 -0.58
C PHE A 299 2.19 -11.01 -0.65
N LYS A 300 1.45 -11.98 -1.16
CA LYS A 300 -0.01 -11.94 -1.33
C LYS A 300 -0.63 -13.22 -0.78
N CYS A 301 -1.79 -13.06 -0.15
CA CYS A 301 -2.52 -14.15 0.52
C CYS A 301 -1.73 -14.84 1.65
N VAL A 302 -0.70 -14.19 2.21
CA VAL A 302 0.07 -14.73 3.33
C VAL A 302 -0.59 -14.32 4.66
N PRO A 303 -1.03 -15.27 5.49
CA PRO A 303 -1.55 -14.95 6.82
C PRO A 303 -0.46 -14.35 7.72
N ASN A 304 -0.80 -13.28 8.45
CA ASN A 304 0.18 -12.57 9.27
C ASN A 304 0.81 -13.41 10.40
N ASN A 305 0.15 -14.49 10.84
CA ASN A 305 0.65 -15.40 11.89
C ASN A 305 1.70 -16.40 11.39
N VAL A 306 1.93 -16.49 10.07
CA VAL A 306 2.99 -17.32 9.46
C VAL A 306 3.94 -16.50 8.60
N PHE A 307 3.78 -15.17 8.55
CA PHE A 307 4.51 -14.30 7.65
C PHE A 307 6.03 -14.44 7.76
N MET A 308 6.58 -14.54 8.97
CA MET A 308 8.03 -14.71 9.17
C MET A 308 8.56 -16.01 8.57
N GLN A 309 7.83 -17.11 8.74
CA GLN A 309 8.20 -18.39 8.17
C GLN A 309 8.21 -18.33 6.64
N VAL A 310 7.19 -17.70 6.04
CA VAL A 310 7.07 -17.52 4.59
C VAL A 310 8.16 -16.59 4.03
N PHE A 311 8.44 -15.49 4.73
CA PHE A 311 9.49 -14.54 4.36
C PHE A 311 10.85 -15.24 4.30
N LYS A 312 11.23 -15.94 5.37
CA LYS A 312 12.51 -16.63 5.45
C LYS A 312 12.61 -17.80 4.48
N TYR A 313 11.54 -18.58 4.32
CA TYR A 313 11.49 -19.64 3.31
C TYR A 313 11.77 -19.10 1.91
N TYR A 314 11.11 -18.00 1.51
CA TYR A 314 11.30 -17.41 0.19
C TYR A 314 12.74 -16.92 -0.05
N PHE A 315 13.37 -16.34 0.97
CA PHE A 315 14.75 -15.86 0.90
C PHE A 315 15.81 -16.92 1.25
N ASN A 316 15.41 -18.18 1.43
CA ASN A 316 16.30 -19.28 1.83
C ASN A 316 17.13 -18.95 3.09
N MET A 317 16.47 -18.34 4.08
CA MET A 317 17.05 -18.00 5.38
C MET A 317 16.70 -19.06 6.42
N GLU A 318 17.62 -19.33 7.34
CA GLU A 318 17.35 -20.23 8.46
C GLU A 318 16.24 -19.68 9.38
N LEU A 319 15.31 -20.56 9.74
CA LEU A 319 14.30 -20.25 10.73
C LEU A 319 14.92 -20.15 12.12
N ASP A 320 14.43 -19.19 12.88
CA ASP A 320 14.70 -19.02 14.30
C ASP A 320 13.46 -19.47 15.08
N ASP A 321 13.66 -19.95 16.30
CA ASP A 321 12.56 -20.36 17.18
C ASP A 321 11.48 -19.27 17.34
N ARG A 322 11.89 -18.00 17.28
CA ARG A 322 11.04 -16.80 17.37
C ARG A 322 10.08 -16.64 16.18
N ASP A 323 10.36 -17.25 15.04
CA ASP A 323 9.51 -17.19 13.82
C ASP A 323 8.25 -18.05 13.95
N LEU A 324 8.22 -18.96 14.92
CA LEU A 324 7.11 -19.88 15.17
C LEU A 324 6.05 -19.30 16.11
N TYR A 325 6.32 -18.16 16.76
CA TYR A 325 5.39 -17.55 17.68
C TYR A 325 4.27 -16.79 16.95
N PHE A 326 3.08 -16.77 17.57
CA PHE A 326 1.94 -15.98 17.12
C PHE A 326 0.95 -15.78 18.27
N TYR A 327 -0.03 -14.91 18.11
CA TYR A 327 -1.14 -14.79 19.06
C TYR A 327 -2.34 -15.64 18.63
N TYR A 328 -2.83 -16.50 19.52
CA TYR A 328 -4.08 -17.22 19.39
C TYR A 328 -4.97 -16.90 20.60
N ASP A 329 -6.17 -16.39 20.36
CA ASP A 329 -7.10 -15.95 21.41
C ASP A 329 -6.43 -15.08 22.50
N LYS A 330 -5.69 -14.04 22.06
CA LYS A 330 -4.94 -13.10 22.91
C LYS A 330 -3.81 -13.74 23.75
N ARG A 331 -3.52 -15.02 23.58
CA ARG A 331 -2.42 -15.72 24.24
C ARG A 331 -1.27 -15.96 23.27
N LEU A 332 -0.05 -15.84 23.77
CA LEU A 332 1.13 -16.17 22.98
C LEU A 332 1.18 -17.69 22.80
N ALA A 333 1.17 -18.13 21.55
CA ALA A 333 1.25 -19.51 21.12
C ALA A 333 2.47 -19.69 20.21
N LYS A 334 2.81 -20.94 19.94
CA LYS A 334 3.95 -21.32 19.10
C LYS A 334 3.59 -22.53 18.25
N TRP A 335 3.94 -22.50 16.97
CA TRP A 335 3.86 -23.67 16.10
C TRP A 335 4.89 -24.72 16.54
N LEU A 336 4.48 -26.00 16.62
CA LEU A 336 5.39 -27.09 16.96
C LEU A 336 6.31 -27.48 15.81
N LYS A 337 5.89 -27.18 14.57
CA LYS A 337 6.59 -27.48 13.33
C LYS A 337 6.56 -26.27 12.40
N PRO A 338 7.61 -26.04 11.59
CA PRO A 338 7.57 -25.06 10.51
C PRO A 338 6.47 -25.34 9.48
N LEU A 339 6.02 -24.29 8.81
CA LEU A 339 5.06 -24.38 7.72
C LEU A 339 5.63 -25.07 6.47
N PHE A 340 6.92 -24.89 6.20
CA PHE A 340 7.64 -25.51 5.10
C PHE A 340 8.65 -26.48 5.70
N GLU A 341 8.40 -27.78 5.51
CA GLU A 341 9.33 -28.88 5.85
C GLU A 341 10.13 -29.30 4.62
#